data_AF-A0A835M3N8-F1
#
_entry.id   AF-A0A835M3N8-F1
#
_cell.length_a   1.000
_cell.length_b   1.000
_cell.length_c   1.000
_cell.angle_alpha   90.00
_cell.angle_beta   90.00
_cell.angle_gamma   90.00
#
_symmetry.space_group_name_H-M   'P 1'
#
loop_
_entity.id
_entity.type
_entity.pdbx_description
1 polymer ?
#
loop_
_entity_poly.entity_id
_entity_poly.type
_entity_poly.pdbx_seq_one_letter_code
_entity_poly.pdbx_strand_id
1 'polypeptide(L)'
;MVYVGCNCTSGCSSGCYCAQRNGGEFLYDRNGILMKGKPLILECGKFCKCPPTCRNRVSQNGGKYRLEIFRSRETGWGVRPLTLIPAGSFICEYSGVVLTRQQAEIFTMNGDSLVYPSRFPGRWVEWGDISQVYPQCLPATLPSAPPLDFAMDVSRMRNVACYFSQSPTPNVLVQFVMYDHNNVSYPRSYAFRNGKYPSSKRAQP
;
A
#
# COMPACT_ATOMS: atom_id res chain seq x y z
N MET A 1 18.11 -4.41 18.28
CA MET A 1 18.19 -3.51 17.12
C MET A 1 17.79 -2.10 17.56
N VAL A 2 18.65 -1.11 17.35
CA VAL A 2 18.33 0.30 17.62
C VAL A 2 17.49 0.83 16.46
N TYR A 3 16.33 1.40 16.77
CA TYR A 3 15.48 2.02 15.76
C TYR A 3 16.02 3.42 15.43
N VAL A 4 16.53 3.58 14.21
CA VAL A 4 17.03 4.87 13.73
C VAL A 4 15.98 5.49 12.80
N GLY A 5 15.58 6.72 13.10
CA GLY A 5 14.80 7.57 12.20
C GLY A 5 15.63 8.73 11.67
N CYS A 6 15.08 9.49 10.72
CA CYS A 6 15.75 10.69 10.23
C CYS A 6 15.76 11.81 11.29
N ASN A 7 16.76 12.70 11.21
CA ASN A 7 16.86 13.90 12.03
C ASN A 7 16.25 15.16 11.38
N CYS A 8 15.51 15.03 10.27
CA CYS A 8 14.89 16.17 9.59
C CYS A 8 13.85 16.84 10.48
N THR A 9 13.93 18.16 10.69
CA THR A 9 12.99 18.92 11.55
C THR A 9 11.91 19.65 10.75
N SER A 10 12.18 20.02 9.49
CA SER A 10 11.25 20.73 8.60
C SER A 10 10.55 19.81 7.57
N GLY A 11 10.53 18.51 7.83
CA GLY A 11 10.09 17.50 6.87
C GLY A 11 11.24 16.92 6.04
N CYS A 12 11.04 15.72 5.49
CA CYS A 12 12.07 15.02 4.74
C CYS A 12 12.19 15.54 3.30
N SER A 13 13.38 16.02 2.94
CA SER A 13 13.83 16.33 1.57
C SER A 13 14.86 15.30 1.09
N SER A 14 15.41 15.49 -0.11
CA SER A 14 16.47 14.64 -0.68
C SER A 14 17.66 14.48 0.28
N GLY A 15 18.34 13.32 0.22
CA GLY A 15 19.58 13.07 0.94
C GLY A 15 19.44 12.68 2.42
N CYS A 16 18.23 12.60 2.98
CA CYS A 16 18.07 12.14 4.36
C CYS A 16 18.10 10.61 4.48
N TYR A 17 18.28 10.12 5.71
CA TYR A 17 18.29 8.68 6.02
C TYR A 17 17.06 7.92 5.46
N CYS A 18 15.85 8.48 5.58
CA CYS A 18 14.64 7.85 5.05
C CYS A 18 14.61 7.84 3.51
N ALA A 19 15.24 8.81 2.84
CA ALA A 19 15.40 8.80 1.38
C ALA A 19 16.32 7.64 0.96
N GLN A 20 17.48 7.51 1.62
CA GLN A 20 18.44 6.43 1.35
C GLN A 20 17.80 5.05 1.53
N ARG A 21 17.02 4.85 2.61
CA ARG A 21 16.27 3.60 2.81
C ARG A 21 15.28 3.30 1.68
N ASN A 22 14.79 4.32 0.98
CA ASN A 22 13.89 4.14 -0.14
C ASN A 22 14.59 4.01 -1.50
N GLY A 23 15.93 4.00 -1.55
CA GLY A 23 16.71 3.96 -2.79
C GLY A 23 17.22 5.33 -3.24
N GLY A 24 17.31 6.29 -2.32
CA GLY A 24 17.80 7.66 -2.59
C GLY A 24 16.72 8.66 -2.98
N GLU A 25 15.49 8.19 -3.25
CA GLU A 25 14.35 9.01 -3.67
C GLU A 25 13.15 8.88 -2.72
N PHE A 26 12.20 9.82 -2.82
CA PHE A 26 10.89 9.70 -2.18
C PHE A 26 9.85 9.37 -3.23
N LEU A 27 8.92 8.52 -2.83
CA LEU A 27 7.91 7.95 -3.72
C LEU A 27 6.60 8.73 -3.68
N TYR A 28 6.49 9.67 -2.73
CA TYR A 28 5.36 10.58 -2.60
C TYR A 28 5.78 12.00 -2.97
N ASP A 29 4.89 12.71 -3.66
CA ASP A 29 5.01 14.15 -3.83
C ASP A 29 4.66 14.89 -2.51
N ARG A 30 4.63 16.24 -2.55
CA ARG A 30 4.29 17.05 -1.37
C ARG A 30 2.82 16.98 -0.96
N ASN A 31 1.94 16.53 -1.85
CA ASN A 31 0.51 16.38 -1.61
C ASN A 31 0.16 14.97 -1.10
N GLY A 32 1.14 14.06 -1.03
CA GLY A 32 0.94 12.66 -0.64
C GLY A 32 0.45 11.77 -1.78
N ILE A 33 0.69 12.18 -3.03
CA ILE A 33 0.43 11.38 -4.24
C ILE A 33 1.61 10.45 -4.47
N LEU A 34 1.35 9.16 -4.60
CA LEU A 34 2.33 8.15 -5.00
C LEU A 34 2.77 8.40 -6.44
N MET A 35 4.04 8.75 -6.62
CA MET A 35 4.67 9.01 -7.91
C MET A 35 5.25 7.77 -8.55
N LYS A 36 5.75 6.81 -7.75
CA LYS A 36 6.41 5.58 -8.22
C LYS A 36 6.16 4.42 -7.26
N GLY A 37 5.78 3.26 -7.81
CA GLY A 37 5.58 2.04 -7.04
C GLY A 37 6.90 1.32 -6.73
N LYS A 38 6.90 0.41 -5.74
CA LYS A 38 8.06 -0.47 -5.43
C LYS A 38 7.61 -1.71 -4.65
N PRO A 39 8.47 -2.71 -4.39
CA PRO A 39 8.08 -3.85 -3.56
C PRO A 39 7.70 -3.45 -2.11
N LEU A 40 8.39 -2.46 -1.52
CA LEU A 40 8.21 -2.07 -0.12
C LEU A 40 8.55 -0.59 0.13
N ILE A 41 7.58 0.23 0.54
CA ILE A 41 7.80 1.63 0.90
C ILE A 41 8.14 1.76 2.39
N LEU A 42 9.14 2.57 2.70
CA LEU A 42 9.55 2.86 4.06
C LEU A 42 9.15 4.29 4.41
N GLU A 43 8.02 4.43 5.07
CA GLU A 43 7.56 5.71 5.59
C GLU A 43 8.35 6.13 6.84
N CYS A 44 8.28 7.42 7.18
CA CYS A 44 8.85 7.93 8.42
C CYS A 44 8.05 7.39 9.61
N GLY A 45 8.73 6.78 10.58
CA GLY A 45 8.11 6.22 11.78
C GLY A 45 8.16 7.13 13.00
N LYS A 46 7.79 6.58 14.16
CA LYS A 46 7.82 7.29 15.47
C LYS A 46 9.21 7.75 15.89
N PHE A 47 10.27 7.12 15.37
CA PHE A 47 11.66 7.48 15.67
C PHE A 47 12.23 8.59 14.76
N CYS A 48 11.46 9.05 13.77
CA CYS A 48 11.86 10.17 12.91
C CYS A 48 11.47 11.51 13.57
N LYS A 49 12.39 12.49 13.55
CA LYS A 49 12.14 13.85 14.07
C LYS A 49 11.27 14.72 13.16
N CYS A 50 10.92 14.23 11.97
CA CYS A 50 10.16 14.99 11.00
C CYS A 50 8.68 15.13 11.42
N PRO A 51 8.06 16.28 11.12
CA PRO A 51 6.70 16.58 11.57
C PRO A 51 5.67 15.63 10.95
N PRO A 52 4.45 15.55 11.50
CA PRO A 52 3.34 14.80 10.91
C PRO A 52 3.02 15.19 9.46
N THR A 53 3.32 16.42 9.07
CA THR A 53 3.16 16.97 7.71
C THR A 53 4.28 16.56 6.75
N CYS A 54 5.23 15.73 7.18
CA CYS A 54 6.30 15.23 6.33
C CYS A 54 5.71 14.47 5.13
N ARG A 55 6.20 14.75 3.92
CA ARG A 55 5.78 14.06 2.68
C ARG A 55 5.92 12.54 2.72
N ASN A 56 6.76 12.00 3.61
CA ASN A 56 6.98 10.57 3.79
C ASN A 56 6.16 9.99 4.96
N ARG A 57 5.05 10.65 5.32
CA ARG A 57 4.01 10.16 6.23
C ARG A 57 2.67 10.31 5.52
N VAL A 58 2.26 9.30 4.75
CA VAL A 58 1.06 9.39 3.90
C VAL A 58 0.00 8.43 4.38
N SER A 59 0.28 7.14 4.29
CA SER A 59 -0.65 6.06 4.65
C SER A 59 -0.94 6.01 6.15
N GLN A 60 0.06 6.32 6.99
CA GLN A 60 -0.09 6.38 8.44
C GLN A 60 -1.05 7.48 8.93
N ASN A 61 -1.37 8.46 8.09
CA ASN A 61 -2.29 9.55 8.42
C ASN A 61 -3.77 9.17 8.22
N GLY A 62 -4.06 7.94 7.78
CA GLY A 62 -5.41 7.44 7.56
C GLY A 62 -6.02 7.85 6.22
N GLY A 63 -7.11 7.17 5.86
CA GLY A 63 -7.84 7.42 4.61
C GLY A 63 -8.57 8.77 4.66
N LYS A 64 -8.47 9.55 3.58
CA LYS A 64 -9.09 10.89 3.48
C LYS A 64 -10.41 10.89 2.70
N TYR A 65 -10.71 9.80 1.99
CA TYR A 65 -11.84 9.70 1.07
C TYR A 65 -13.02 8.99 1.71
N ARG A 66 -14.23 9.52 1.51
CA ARG A 66 -15.46 8.85 1.93
C ARG A 66 -15.77 7.72 0.95
N LEU A 67 -15.90 6.52 1.49
CA LEU A 67 -16.20 5.30 0.76
C LEU A 67 -17.58 4.79 1.14
N GLU A 68 -18.30 4.24 0.17
CA GLU A 68 -19.60 3.58 0.36
C GLU A 68 -19.46 2.10 0.01
N ILE A 69 -19.89 1.24 0.94
CA ILE A 69 -20.13 -0.17 0.67
C ILE A 69 -21.55 -0.30 0.12
N PHE A 70 -21.70 -0.89 -1.06
CA PHE A 70 -23.00 -1.04 -1.72
C PHE A 70 -23.23 -2.48 -2.19
N ARG A 71 -24.51 -2.85 -2.32
CA ARG A 71 -24.89 -4.16 -2.87
C ARG A 71 -24.67 -4.17 -4.39
N SER A 72 -23.88 -5.13 -4.86
CA SER A 72 -23.58 -5.35 -6.27
C SER A 72 -24.31 -6.60 -6.76
N ARG A 73 -24.91 -6.52 -7.96
CA ARG A 73 -25.56 -7.68 -8.59
C ARG A 73 -24.54 -8.74 -9.05
N GLU A 74 -23.33 -8.33 -9.38
CA GLU A 74 -22.30 -9.20 -9.97
C GLU A 74 -21.37 -9.82 -8.91
N THR A 75 -21.06 -9.07 -7.86
CA THR A 75 -20.00 -9.41 -6.89
C THR A 75 -20.52 -9.54 -5.45
N GLY A 76 -21.84 -9.48 -5.27
CA GLY A 76 -22.50 -9.42 -3.96
C GLY A 76 -22.34 -8.07 -3.29
N TRP A 77 -21.12 -7.68 -2.95
CA TRP A 77 -20.76 -6.38 -2.39
C TRP A 77 -19.71 -5.68 -3.26
N GLY A 78 -19.65 -4.36 -3.13
CA GLY A 78 -18.62 -3.54 -3.75
C GLY A 78 -18.38 -2.27 -2.94
N VAL A 79 -17.27 -1.61 -3.23
CA VAL A 79 -16.96 -0.28 -2.67
C VAL A 79 -16.87 0.72 -3.79
N ARG A 80 -17.37 1.93 -3.58
CA ARG A 80 -17.15 3.08 -4.47
C ARG A 80 -16.82 4.32 -3.65
N PRO A 81 -16.04 5.26 -4.21
CA PRO A 81 -15.84 6.54 -3.55
C PRO A 81 -17.04 7.47 -3.77
N LEU A 82 -17.31 8.34 -2.80
CA LEU A 82 -18.33 9.37 -2.92
C LEU A 82 -17.83 10.64 -3.62
N THR A 83 -16.52 10.76 -3.81
CA THR A 83 -15.85 11.88 -4.48
C THR A 83 -14.80 11.38 -5.46
N LEU A 84 -14.34 12.25 -6.35
CA LEU A 84 -13.17 11.96 -7.20
C LEU A 84 -11.96 11.65 -6.32
N ILE A 85 -11.25 10.56 -6.63
CA ILE A 85 -9.96 10.22 -6.05
C ILE A 85 -8.90 10.42 -7.13
N PRO A 86 -7.97 11.39 -6.99
CA PRO A 86 -6.85 11.56 -7.91
C PRO A 86 -5.98 10.31 -7.99
N ALA A 87 -5.39 10.06 -9.16
CA ALA A 87 -4.48 8.94 -9.35
C ALA A 87 -3.25 9.05 -8.42
N GLY A 88 -2.77 7.91 -7.92
CA GLY A 88 -1.70 7.85 -6.91
C GLY A 88 -2.12 8.23 -5.49
N SER A 89 -3.38 8.63 -5.25
CA SER A 89 -3.84 8.92 -3.89
C SER A 89 -3.97 7.66 -3.04
N PHE A 90 -3.58 7.75 -1.77
CA PHE A 90 -3.88 6.74 -0.76
C PHE A 90 -5.40 6.67 -0.50
N ILE A 91 -5.96 5.45 -0.55
CA ILE A 91 -7.38 5.21 -0.32
C ILE A 91 -7.60 4.74 1.12
N CYS A 92 -7.09 3.55 1.46
CA CYS A 92 -7.21 2.94 2.77
C CYS A 92 -6.24 1.76 2.93
N GLU A 93 -6.15 1.24 4.14
CA GLU A 93 -5.49 -0.04 4.44
C GLU A 93 -6.37 -1.22 4.02
N TYR A 94 -5.74 -2.32 3.62
CA TYR A 94 -6.37 -3.63 3.56
C TYR A 94 -6.05 -4.35 4.87
N SER A 95 -7.01 -4.34 5.80
CA SER A 95 -6.80 -4.81 7.18
C SER A 95 -7.65 -6.04 7.50
N GLY A 96 -6.99 -7.01 8.13
CA GLY A 96 -7.58 -8.21 8.73
C GLY A 96 -6.69 -8.73 9.85
N VAL A 97 -6.98 -9.92 10.35
CA VAL A 97 -6.15 -10.59 11.36
C VAL A 97 -4.97 -11.26 10.67
N VAL A 98 -3.76 -10.78 10.94
CA VAL A 98 -2.53 -11.38 10.43
C VAL A 98 -2.27 -12.71 11.12
N LEU A 99 -2.10 -13.76 10.32
CA LEU A 99 -1.79 -15.12 10.76
C LEU A 99 -0.37 -15.49 10.36
N THR A 100 0.37 -16.12 11.29
CA THR A 100 1.62 -16.80 10.93
C THR A 100 1.32 -17.97 9.99
N ARG A 101 2.34 -18.49 9.31
CA ARG A 101 2.20 -19.67 8.45
C ARG A 101 1.54 -20.85 9.15
N GLN A 102 1.97 -21.16 10.38
CA GLN A 102 1.42 -22.26 11.19
C GLN A 102 -0.06 -22.04 11.53
N GLN A 103 -0.44 -20.80 11.89
CA GLN A 103 -1.84 -20.47 12.15
C GLN A 103 -2.69 -20.57 10.87
N ALA A 104 -2.17 -20.12 9.73
CA ALA A 104 -2.85 -20.22 8.45
C ALA A 104 -3.10 -21.67 8.01
N GLU A 105 -2.15 -22.57 8.27
CA GLU A 105 -2.30 -24.01 8.01
C GLU A 105 -3.47 -24.59 8.84
N ILE A 106 -3.58 -24.25 10.13
CA ILE A 106 -4.70 -24.69 11.00
C ILE A 106 -6.05 -24.20 10.49
N PHE A 107 -6.16 -22.91 10.13
CA PHE A 107 -7.40 -22.34 9.59
C PHE A 107 -7.80 -23.01 8.27
N THR A 108 -6.83 -23.24 7.37
CA THR A 108 -7.08 -23.89 6.09
C THR A 108 -7.53 -25.34 6.27
N MET A 109 -6.99 -26.07 7.26
CA MET A 109 -7.44 -27.43 7.60
C MET A 109 -8.91 -27.46 8.08
N ASN A 110 -9.39 -26.39 8.71
CA ASN A 110 -10.80 -26.24 9.10
C ASN A 110 -11.70 -25.80 7.94
N GLY A 111 -11.15 -25.56 6.74
CA GLY A 111 -11.88 -25.09 5.57
C GLY A 111 -12.08 -23.58 5.52
N ASP A 112 -11.41 -22.81 6.36
CA ASP A 112 -11.50 -21.34 6.34
C ASP A 112 -10.80 -20.75 5.09
N SER A 113 -11.42 -19.71 4.52
CA SER A 113 -10.86 -18.98 3.38
C SER A 113 -10.00 -17.81 3.86
N LEU A 114 -8.72 -17.82 3.49
CA LEU A 114 -7.75 -16.80 3.88
C LEU A 114 -7.31 -15.95 2.68
N VAL A 115 -6.93 -14.70 2.96
CA VAL A 115 -6.35 -13.79 1.98
C VAL A 115 -4.83 -13.84 2.09
N TYR A 116 -4.14 -14.05 0.97
CA TYR A 116 -2.68 -14.06 0.90
C TYR A 116 -2.18 -12.80 0.20
N PRO A 117 -1.51 -11.88 0.90
CA PRO A 117 -1.06 -10.61 0.30
C PRO A 117 -0.04 -10.80 -0.82
N SER A 118 0.74 -11.88 -0.80
CA SER A 118 1.61 -12.30 -1.90
C SER A 118 0.86 -12.56 -3.21
N ARG A 119 -0.46 -12.75 -3.18
CA ARG A 119 -1.31 -12.93 -4.37
C ARG A 119 -1.90 -11.63 -4.90
N PHE A 120 -1.67 -10.48 -4.26
CA PHE A 120 -2.07 -9.20 -4.85
C PHE A 120 -1.25 -8.93 -6.11
N PRO A 121 -1.87 -8.42 -7.19
CA PRO A 121 -1.16 -8.19 -8.43
C PRO A 121 -0.11 -7.10 -8.24
N GLY A 122 1.12 -7.36 -8.69
CA GLY A 122 2.27 -6.45 -8.63
C GLY A 122 2.18 -5.25 -9.59
N ARG A 123 1.00 -4.65 -9.75
CA ARG A 123 0.74 -3.55 -10.71
C ARG A 123 1.51 -2.27 -10.39
N TRP A 124 2.06 -2.15 -9.19
CA TRP A 124 2.96 -1.07 -8.81
C TRP A 124 4.22 -1.01 -9.69
N VAL A 125 4.61 -2.10 -10.37
CA VAL A 125 5.76 -2.14 -11.28
C VAL A 125 5.61 -1.16 -12.44
N GLU A 126 4.40 -1.05 -13.01
CA GLU A 126 4.10 -0.12 -14.11
C GLU A 126 3.85 1.31 -13.63
N TRP A 127 3.64 1.52 -12.33
CA TRP A 127 3.22 2.81 -11.80
C TRP A 127 4.40 3.78 -11.66
N GLY A 128 4.36 4.86 -12.43
CA GLY A 128 5.43 5.86 -12.46
C GLY A 128 6.65 5.44 -13.27
N ASP A 129 6.56 4.35 -14.03
CA ASP A 129 7.59 3.97 -14.99
C ASP A 129 7.54 4.91 -16.20
N ILE A 130 8.58 5.74 -16.32
CA ILE A 130 8.78 6.68 -17.42
C ILE A 130 9.94 6.27 -18.33
N SER A 131 10.48 5.05 -18.17
CA SER A 131 11.62 4.55 -18.95
C SER A 131 11.34 4.51 -20.46
N GLN A 132 10.07 4.34 -20.85
CA GLN A 132 9.64 4.42 -22.25
C GLN A 132 9.80 5.82 -22.86
N VAL A 133 9.71 6.87 -22.04
CA VAL A 133 9.85 8.27 -22.48
C VAL A 133 11.28 8.77 -22.24
N TYR A 134 11.88 8.34 -21.13
CA TYR A 134 13.22 8.69 -20.70
C TYR A 134 14.02 7.41 -20.41
N PRO A 135 14.68 6.80 -21.42
CA PRO A 135 15.40 5.53 -21.27
C PRO A 135 16.51 5.55 -20.22
N GLN A 136 17.07 6.73 -19.93
CA GLN A 136 18.05 6.95 -18.86
C GLN A 136 17.46 6.79 -17.45
N CYS A 137 16.13 6.84 -17.31
CA CYS A 137 15.41 6.69 -16.06
C CYS A 137 15.11 5.20 -15.84
N LEU A 138 16.17 4.44 -15.57
CA LEU A 138 16.02 3.01 -15.29
C LEU A 138 15.27 2.78 -13.96
N PRO A 139 14.45 1.73 -13.87
CA PRO A 139 13.88 1.29 -12.60
C PRO A 139 15.00 1.10 -11.57
N ALA A 140 14.80 1.62 -10.36
CA ALA A 140 15.78 1.42 -9.31
C ALA A 140 15.92 -0.09 -9.03
N THR A 141 17.15 -0.61 -9.02
CA THR A 141 17.43 -1.99 -8.63
C THR A 141 17.09 -2.16 -7.15
N LEU A 142 15.86 -2.58 -6.89
CA LEU A 142 15.38 -2.78 -5.54
C LEU A 142 15.84 -4.14 -5.04
N PRO A 143 16.34 -4.25 -3.80
CA PRO A 143 16.59 -5.55 -3.21
C PRO A 143 15.30 -6.36 -3.24
N SER A 144 15.42 -7.63 -3.65
CA SER A 144 14.30 -8.57 -3.62
C SER A 144 13.74 -8.59 -2.19
N ALA A 145 12.50 -8.14 -2.02
CA ALA A 145 11.83 -8.28 -0.74
C ALA A 145 11.64 -9.78 -0.48
N PRO A 146 11.80 -10.25 0.77
CA PRO A 146 11.52 -11.65 1.08
C PRO A 146 10.07 -11.99 0.71
N PRO A 147 9.79 -13.26 0.35
CA PRO A 147 8.43 -13.69 0.06
C PRO A 147 7.48 -13.39 1.23
N LEU A 148 6.27 -12.94 0.90
CA LEU A 148 5.23 -12.70 1.91
C LEU A 148 4.43 -13.98 2.12
N ASP A 149 4.80 -14.72 3.17
CA ASP A 149 4.24 -16.04 3.47
C ASP A 149 3.13 -16.00 4.54
N PHE A 150 2.74 -14.82 5.00
CA PHE A 150 1.65 -14.66 5.95
C PHE A 150 0.29 -14.65 5.25
N ALA A 151 -0.74 -15.00 6.02
CA ALA A 151 -2.12 -14.92 5.58
C ALA A 151 -2.89 -13.89 6.43
N MET A 152 -4.02 -13.43 5.91
CA MET A 152 -4.97 -12.61 6.65
C MET A 152 -6.32 -13.33 6.73
N ASP A 153 -6.82 -13.51 7.94
CA ASP A 153 -8.24 -13.81 8.17
C ASP A 153 -9.03 -12.51 8.16
N VAL A 154 -10.01 -12.44 7.27
CA VAL A 154 -10.95 -11.32 7.16
C VAL A 154 -12.37 -11.73 7.52
N SER A 155 -12.60 -12.96 7.98
CA SER A 155 -13.95 -13.48 8.27
C SER A 155 -14.63 -12.73 9.41
N ARG A 156 -13.89 -12.44 10.51
CA ARG A 156 -14.41 -11.84 11.73
C ARG A 156 -14.09 -10.36 11.88
N MET A 157 -12.86 -9.96 11.62
CA MET A 157 -12.38 -8.58 11.76
C MET A 157 -11.83 -8.10 10.42
N ARG A 158 -12.47 -7.08 9.86
CA ARG A 158 -12.16 -6.53 8.55
C ARG A 158 -12.50 -5.05 8.48
N ASN A 159 -11.88 -4.34 7.55
CA ASN A 159 -12.28 -2.97 7.20
C ASN A 159 -12.96 -2.91 5.82
N VAL A 160 -13.22 -1.69 5.34
CA VAL A 160 -13.89 -1.43 4.05
C VAL A 160 -13.17 -2.05 2.84
N ALA A 161 -11.85 -2.17 2.86
CA ALA A 161 -11.08 -2.68 1.73
C ALA A 161 -11.36 -4.16 1.42
N CYS A 162 -11.79 -4.93 2.42
CA CYS A 162 -12.15 -6.33 2.23
C CYS A 162 -13.43 -6.54 1.40
N TYR A 163 -14.15 -5.45 1.09
CA TYR A 163 -15.30 -5.45 0.18
C TYR A 163 -14.93 -4.98 -1.25
N PHE A 164 -13.65 -4.72 -1.52
CA PHE A 164 -13.23 -4.48 -2.89
C PHE A 164 -13.43 -5.75 -3.72
N SER A 165 -14.04 -5.60 -4.88
CA SER A 165 -14.26 -6.74 -5.79
C SER A 165 -13.03 -6.96 -6.67
N GLN A 166 -12.69 -8.20 -6.99
CA GLN A 166 -11.61 -8.49 -7.93
C GLN A 166 -11.96 -8.03 -9.37
N SER A 167 -10.94 -7.65 -10.14
CA SER A 167 -11.09 -7.29 -11.55
C SER A 167 -9.82 -7.60 -12.35
N PRO A 168 -9.93 -8.05 -13.61
CA PRO A 168 -8.79 -8.17 -14.50
C PRO A 168 -8.16 -6.81 -14.86
N THR A 169 -8.89 -5.71 -14.66
CA THR A 169 -8.45 -4.33 -14.92
C THR A 169 -8.60 -3.47 -13.67
N PRO A 170 -7.81 -3.74 -12.62
CA PRO A 170 -7.97 -3.12 -11.32
C PRO A 170 -7.66 -1.63 -11.36
N ASN A 171 -8.52 -0.86 -10.71
CA ASN A 171 -8.41 0.59 -10.59
C ASN A 171 -7.86 1.00 -9.21
N VAL A 172 -7.43 0.02 -8.43
CA VAL A 172 -6.66 0.13 -7.20
C VAL A 172 -5.33 -0.60 -7.41
N LEU A 173 -4.24 -0.04 -6.88
CA LEU A 173 -2.95 -0.70 -6.78
C LEU A 173 -2.66 -0.96 -5.30
N VAL A 174 -2.09 -2.12 -4.99
CA VAL A 174 -1.65 -2.46 -3.63
C VAL A 174 -0.16 -2.16 -3.49
N GLN A 175 0.20 -1.49 -2.40
CA GLN A 175 1.56 -1.16 -2.07
C GLN A 175 1.85 -1.62 -0.64
N PHE A 176 2.93 -2.39 -0.46
CA PHE A 176 3.41 -2.77 0.86
C PHE A 176 4.20 -1.63 1.47
N VAL A 177 3.91 -1.30 2.73
CA VAL A 177 4.51 -0.17 3.43
C VAL A 177 4.82 -0.52 4.88
N MET A 178 5.91 0.03 5.41
CA MET A 178 6.28 -0.06 6.82
C MET A 178 6.60 1.31 7.40
N TYR A 179 6.20 1.54 8.65
CA TYR A 179 6.55 2.74 9.41
C TYR A 179 6.59 2.53 10.93
N ASP A 180 5.82 1.58 11.45
CA ASP A 180 5.60 1.30 12.86
C ASP A 180 6.45 0.15 13.41
N HIS A 181 6.86 -0.77 12.54
CA HIS A 181 7.80 -1.85 12.82
C HIS A 181 8.78 -2.07 11.64
N ASN A 182 9.80 -2.92 11.86
CA ASN A 182 10.81 -3.28 10.86
C ASN A 182 10.73 -4.76 10.42
N ASN A 183 9.72 -5.50 10.85
CA ASN A 183 9.52 -6.87 10.41
C ASN A 183 9.04 -6.90 8.94
N VAL A 184 10.00 -7.05 8.03
CA VAL A 184 9.78 -7.10 6.57
C VAL A 184 8.88 -8.24 6.12
N SER A 185 8.68 -9.27 6.95
CA SER A 185 7.79 -10.39 6.65
C SER A 185 6.31 -10.05 6.83
N TYR A 186 5.98 -8.94 7.52
CA TYR A 186 4.60 -8.54 7.80
C TYR A 186 4.35 -7.06 7.47
N PRO A 187 4.64 -6.60 6.25
CA PRO A 187 4.36 -5.22 5.88
C PRO A 187 2.85 -4.97 5.83
N ARG A 188 2.45 -3.70 5.96
CA ARG A 188 1.05 -3.33 5.80
C ARG A 188 0.67 -3.26 4.33
N SER A 189 -0.55 -3.66 4.01
CA SER A 189 -1.10 -3.64 2.64
C SER A 189 -1.94 -2.37 2.45
N TYR A 190 -1.47 -1.41 1.64
CA TYR A 190 -2.19 -0.17 1.38
C TYR A 190 -2.73 -0.08 -0.04
N ALA A 191 -3.98 0.34 -0.18
CA ALA A 191 -4.63 0.57 -1.44
C ALA A 191 -4.42 2.02 -1.90
N PHE A 192 -3.92 2.18 -3.12
CA PHE A 192 -3.74 3.46 -3.80
C PHE A 192 -4.55 3.50 -5.09
N ARG A 193 -4.97 4.70 -5.51
CA ARG A 193 -5.74 4.85 -6.74
C ARG A 193 -4.88 4.62 -7.98
N ASN A 194 -5.29 3.69 -8.84
CA ASN A 194 -4.70 3.54 -10.16
C ASN A 194 -5.43 4.45 -11.18
N GLY A 195 -4.68 5.22 -11.96
CA GLY A 195 -5.19 6.27 -12.84
C GLY A 195 -5.86 5.81 -14.14
N LYS A 196 -5.81 4.52 -14.49
CA LYS A 196 -6.28 4.00 -15.79
C LYS A 196 -7.80 4.06 -16.02
N TYR A 197 -8.63 4.40 -15.02
CA TYR A 197 -10.09 4.37 -15.12
C TYR A 197 -10.81 5.52 -14.37
N PRO A 198 -12.08 5.84 -14.68
CA PRO A 198 -12.86 6.87 -13.97
C PRO A 198 -13.07 6.54 -12.49
N SER A 199 -13.10 7.57 -11.64
CA SER A 199 -13.31 7.47 -10.18
C SER A 199 -14.69 6.97 -9.77
N SER A 200 -15.70 7.12 -10.63
CA SER A 200 -17.07 6.64 -10.39
C SER A 200 -17.22 5.12 -10.46
N LYS A 201 -16.16 4.41 -10.84
CA LYS A 201 -16.16 2.94 -10.92
C LYS A 201 -15.86 2.30 -9.56
N ARG A 202 -16.43 1.10 -9.34
CA ARG A 202 -16.19 0.22 -8.19
C ARG A 202 -14.68 0.07 -7.92
N ALA A 203 -14.26 0.07 -6.66
CA ALA A 203 -12.88 -0.16 -6.26
C ALA A 203 -12.52 -1.63 -6.41
N GLN A 204 -11.42 -1.89 -7.12
CA GLN A 204 -11.03 -3.22 -7.56
C GLN A 204 -9.49 -3.37 -7.49
N PRO A 205 -8.95 -4.18 -6.57
CA PRO A 205 -7.54 -4.55 -6.51
C PRO A 205 -7.20 -5.69 -7.47
#